data_AF-A0A1H7TPT7-F1
#
_entry.id   AF-A0A1H7TPT7-F1
#
_cell.length_a   1.000
_cell.length_b   1.000
_cell.length_c   1.000
_cell.angle_alpha   90.00
_cell.angle_beta   90.00
_cell.angle_gamma   90.00
#
_symmetry.space_group_name_H-M   'P 1'
#
loop_
_entity.id
_entity.type
_entity.pdbx_description
1 polymer ?
#
loop_
_entity_poly.entity_id
_entity_poly.type
_entity_poly.pdbx_seq_one_letter_code
_entity_poly.pdbx_strand_id
1 'polypeptide(L)'
;MHVDDRIGEGVSAELAEFLRGAVDDRPAKIAPAVCDGCGGRWFSVLVDGMEGAAERECPGCGRRAFIADSEEFEDAVAFLLAEDGPVRWVTLGLRCQHDGAVESCADWKIDYGPTDHLLGRA
;
A
#
# COMPACT_ATOMS: atom_id res chain seq x y z
N MET A 1 -1.59 -17.72 -7.34
CA MET A 1 -1.09 -16.78 -8.35
C MET A 1 -2.28 -16.25 -9.11
N HIS A 2 -2.67 -14.99 -8.87
CA HIS A 2 -3.72 -14.32 -9.63
C HIS A 2 -3.17 -13.95 -11.01
N VAL A 3 -4.02 -13.91 -12.04
CA VAL A 3 -3.61 -13.63 -13.43
C VAL A 3 -3.00 -12.23 -13.61
N ASP A 4 -3.28 -11.32 -12.67
CA ASP A 4 -2.84 -9.91 -12.69
C ASP A 4 -1.58 -9.65 -11.86
N ASP A 5 -1.00 -10.71 -11.27
CA ASP A 5 0.17 -10.60 -10.41
C ASP A 5 1.42 -10.26 -11.23
N ARG A 6 2.00 -9.09 -10.95
CA ARG A 6 3.28 -8.68 -11.54
C ARG A 6 4.40 -8.88 -10.52
N ILE A 7 5.15 -9.95 -10.66
CA ILE A 7 6.36 -10.22 -9.88
C ILE A 7 7.58 -9.73 -10.68
N GLY A 8 8.34 -8.80 -10.11
CA GLY A 8 9.54 -8.25 -10.71
C GLY A 8 10.73 -9.21 -10.65
N GLU A 9 11.64 -9.09 -11.62
CA GLU A 9 12.87 -9.88 -11.67
C GLU A 9 13.74 -9.64 -10.43
N GLY A 10 14.26 -10.70 -9.81
CA GLY A 10 15.11 -10.62 -8.61
C GLY A 10 14.36 -10.75 -7.28
N VAL A 11 13.05 -11.01 -7.29
CA VAL A 11 12.29 -11.47 -6.12
C VAL A 11 12.32 -13.00 -6.08
N SER A 12 12.65 -13.61 -4.93
CA SER A 12 12.61 -15.07 -4.79
C SER A 12 11.16 -15.59 -4.75
N ALA A 13 10.95 -16.83 -5.19
CA ALA A 13 9.63 -17.45 -5.20
C ALA A 13 9.02 -17.50 -3.79
N GLU A 14 9.81 -17.89 -2.79
CA GLU A 14 9.39 -17.97 -1.39
C GLU A 14 8.92 -16.62 -0.83
N LEU A 15 9.67 -15.54 -1.15
CA LEU A 15 9.31 -14.19 -0.72
C LEU A 15 8.06 -13.69 -1.44
N ALA A 16 7.93 -14.00 -2.74
CA ALA A 16 6.73 -13.65 -3.49
C ALA A 16 5.49 -14.38 -2.95
N GLU A 17 5.60 -15.67 -2.61
CA GLU A 17 4.49 -16.43 -2.00
C GLU A 17 4.10 -15.88 -0.62
N PHE A 18 5.08 -15.57 0.22
CA PHE A 18 4.82 -14.95 1.52
C PHE A 18 4.06 -13.61 1.37
N LEU A 19 4.53 -12.73 0.48
CA LEU A 19 3.89 -11.45 0.22
C LEU A 19 2.51 -11.60 -0.43
N ARG A 20 2.27 -12.67 -1.20
CA ARG A 20 0.94 -12.98 -1.73
C ARG A 20 -0.07 -13.30 -0.63
N GLY A 21 0.35 -14.08 0.37
CA GLY A 21 -0.47 -14.34 1.54
C GLY A 21 -0.83 -13.05 2.30
N ALA A 22 0.09 -12.08 2.33
CA ALA A 22 -0.11 -10.81 3.03
C ALA A 22 -1.09 -9.84 2.36
N VAL A 23 -1.42 -10.03 1.08
CA VAL A 23 -2.33 -9.12 0.33
C VAL A 23 -3.76 -9.64 0.22
N ASP A 24 -4.11 -10.73 0.93
CA ASP A 24 -5.46 -11.31 0.98
C ASP A 24 -6.08 -11.53 -0.41
N ASP A 25 -5.35 -12.20 -1.32
CA ASP A 25 -5.73 -12.51 -2.70
C ASP A 25 -6.02 -11.29 -3.62
N ARG A 26 -5.73 -10.07 -3.15
CA ARG A 26 -5.85 -8.87 -3.98
C ARG A 26 -4.72 -8.81 -5.03
N PRO A 27 -4.97 -8.21 -6.21
CA PRO A 27 -3.91 -7.93 -7.18
C PRO A 27 -2.81 -7.10 -6.54
N ALA A 28 -1.57 -7.56 -6.67
CA ALA A 28 -0.42 -6.84 -6.14
C ALA A 28 0.71 -6.77 -7.17
N LYS A 29 1.51 -5.70 -7.06
CA LYS A 29 2.80 -5.60 -7.73
C LYS A 29 3.88 -5.90 -6.69
N ILE A 30 4.58 -7.01 -6.87
CA ILE A 30 5.69 -7.39 -6.00
C ILE A 30 6.98 -7.06 -6.75
N ALA A 31 7.70 -6.05 -6.30
CA ALA A 31 8.94 -5.59 -6.94
C ALA A 31 10.14 -5.75 -6.00
N PRO A 32 11.35 -5.98 -6.53
CA PRO A 32 12.54 -5.97 -5.71
C PRO A 32 12.81 -4.56 -5.18
N ALA A 33 13.24 -4.46 -3.93
CA ALA A 33 13.83 -3.24 -3.41
C ALA A 33 15.22 -3.04 -4.05
N VAL A 34 15.42 -1.93 -4.75
CA VAL A 34 16.70 -1.58 -5.39
C VAL A 34 17.10 -0.18 -4.93
N CYS A 35 18.40 0.02 -4.69
CA CYS A 35 18.95 1.31 -4.33
C CYS A 35 19.18 2.12 -5.61
N ASP A 36 18.59 3.29 -5.73
CA ASP A 36 18.75 4.15 -6.91
C ASP A 36 20.16 4.76 -7.05
N GLY A 37 20.96 4.69 -5.98
CA GLY A 37 22.33 5.17 -5.99
C GLY A 37 23.34 4.16 -6.55
N CYS A 38 23.23 2.88 -6.17
CA CYS A 38 24.24 1.86 -6.48
C CYS A 38 23.68 0.53 -7.02
N GLY A 39 22.36 0.40 -7.17
CA GLY A 39 21.72 -0.85 -7.60
C GLY A 39 21.73 -1.96 -6.54
N GLY A 40 22.19 -1.67 -5.32
CA GLY A 40 22.20 -2.63 -4.21
C GLY A 40 20.79 -3.10 -3.84
N ARG A 41 20.67 -4.35 -3.40
CA ARG A 41 19.40 -5.01 -3.03
C ARG A 41 19.29 -5.41 -1.56
N TRP A 42 20.32 -5.07 -0.78
CA TRP A 42 20.37 -5.32 0.66
C TRP A 42 20.27 -3.99 1.38
N PHE A 43 19.49 -3.96 2.46
CA PHE A 43 19.25 -2.77 3.24
C PHE A 43 19.17 -3.11 4.74
N SER A 44 19.66 -2.21 5.57
CA SER A 44 19.31 -2.17 6.98
C SER A 44 17.98 -1.45 7.12
N VAL A 45 17.03 -1.99 7.88
CA VAL A 45 15.70 -1.38 8.09
C VAL A 45 15.56 -0.93 9.55
N LEU A 46 15.19 0.33 9.72
CA LEU A 46 14.85 0.97 10.98
C LEU A 46 13.33 1.19 10.98
N VAL A 47 12.64 0.85 12.06
CA VAL A 47 11.19 1.05 12.18
C VAL A 47 10.93 1.88 13.44
N ASP A 48 10.32 3.05 13.27
CA ASP A 48 9.79 3.83 14.39
C ASP A 48 8.35 3.42 14.65
N GLY A 49 8.14 2.71 15.76
CA GLY A 49 6.81 2.23 16.16
C GLY A 49 5.88 3.31 16.71
N MET A 50 6.36 4.53 16.95
CA MET A 50 5.53 5.63 17.46
C MET A 50 4.98 6.51 16.34
N GLU A 51 5.83 6.84 15.35
CA GLU A 51 5.44 7.69 14.23
C GLU A 51 5.01 6.88 12.99
N GLY A 52 5.16 5.54 13.03
CA GLY A 52 4.73 4.65 11.95
C GLY A 52 5.63 4.70 10.71
N ALA A 53 6.80 5.32 10.81
CA ALA A 53 7.76 5.44 9.72
C ALA A 53 8.72 4.24 9.69
N ALA A 54 8.92 3.66 8.51
CA ALA A 54 10.00 2.73 8.25
C ALA A 54 11.07 3.43 7.41
N GLU A 55 12.34 3.25 7.77
CA GLU A 55 13.48 3.78 7.02
C GLU A 55 14.42 2.66 6.62
N ARG A 56 15.00 2.75 5.44
CA ARG A 56 16.06 1.85 4.97
C ARG A 56 17.35 2.59 4.69
N GLU A 57 18.47 1.96 5.02
CA GLU A 57 19.82 2.39 4.64
C GLU A 57 20.47 1.36 3.72
N CYS A 58 21.07 1.82 2.63
CA CYS A 58 21.86 0.97 1.75
C CYS A 58 23.30 0.89 2.25
N PRO A 59 23.79 -0.28 2.72
CA PRO A 59 25.17 -0.42 3.21
C PRO A 59 26.22 -0.26 2.09
N GLY A 60 25.83 -0.42 0.83
CA GLY A 60 26.74 -0.28 -0.30
C GLY A 60 27.12 1.17 -0.62
N CYS A 61 26.24 2.15 -0.36
CA CYS A 61 26.50 3.56 -0.66
C CYS A 61 26.13 4.55 0.45
N GLY A 62 25.61 4.07 1.59
CA GLY A 62 25.17 4.87 2.73
C GLY A 62 23.88 5.67 2.48
N ARG A 63 23.23 5.53 1.31
CA ARG A 63 21.99 6.25 1.01
C ARG A 63 20.85 5.73 1.88
N ARG A 64 20.12 6.66 2.47
CA ARG A 64 18.92 6.42 3.27
C ARG A 64 17.68 6.81 2.48
N ALA A 65 16.58 6.10 2.69
CA ALA A 65 15.28 6.38 2.11
C ALA A 65 14.21 5.85 3.06
N PHE A 66 13.15 6.61 3.28
CA PHE A 66 12.02 6.07 4.02
C PHE A 66 11.12 5.20 3.13
N ILE A 67 10.34 4.36 3.77
CA ILE A 67 9.42 3.40 3.18
C ILE A 67 8.03 3.82 3.66
N ALA A 68 7.13 4.12 2.70
CA ALA A 68 5.77 4.57 2.97
C ALA A 68 5.70 5.89 3.80
N ASP A 69 6.62 6.84 3.57
CA ASP A 69 6.74 8.09 4.34
C ASP A 69 6.06 9.30 3.73
N SER A 70 5.27 9.13 2.67
CA SER A 70 4.83 10.26 1.86
C SER A 70 4.08 11.30 2.71
N GLU A 71 4.76 12.40 3.07
CA GLU A 71 4.30 13.35 4.09
C GLU A 71 3.05 14.14 3.68
N GLU A 72 2.67 14.15 2.40
CA GLU A 72 1.48 14.83 1.89
C GLU A 72 0.69 13.96 0.89
N PHE A 73 -0.58 13.69 1.23
CA PHE A 73 -1.51 12.96 0.38
C PHE A 73 -2.70 13.82 -0.04
N GLU A 74 -3.15 13.64 -1.27
CA GLU A 74 -4.54 13.88 -1.67
C GLU A 74 -5.35 12.64 -1.30
N ASP A 75 -6.36 12.79 -0.44
CA ASP A 75 -7.24 11.70 -0.04
C ASP A 75 -8.59 11.75 -0.76
N ALA A 76 -9.14 10.57 -1.04
CA ALA A 76 -10.48 10.43 -1.61
C ALA A 76 -11.18 9.20 -1.02
N VAL A 77 -12.47 9.34 -0.72
CA VAL A 77 -13.31 8.24 -0.22
C VAL A 77 -14.25 7.77 -1.32
N ALA A 78 -14.18 6.48 -1.66
CA ALA A 78 -15.13 5.84 -2.55
C ALA A 78 -16.18 5.05 -1.75
N PHE A 79 -17.45 5.19 -2.12
CA PHE A 79 -18.57 4.45 -1.56
C PHE A 79 -19.12 3.48 -2.59
N LEU A 80 -19.08 2.18 -2.32
CA LEU A 80 -19.79 1.20 -3.13
C LEU A 80 -21.17 0.95 -2.52
N LEU A 81 -22.22 1.25 -3.28
CA LEU A 81 -23.61 1.02 -2.85
C LEU A 81 -24.06 -0.40 -3.21
N ALA A 82 -24.90 -0.99 -2.36
CA ALA A 82 -25.68 -2.17 -2.71
C ALA A 82 -26.82 -1.80 -3.68
N GLU A 83 -27.42 -2.81 -4.32
CA GLU A 83 -28.49 -2.60 -5.32
C GLU A 83 -29.71 -1.87 -4.75
N ASP A 84 -29.93 -1.97 -3.44
CA ASP A 84 -31.02 -1.34 -2.68
C ASP A 84 -30.65 0.03 -2.08
N GLY A 85 -29.45 0.56 -2.38
CA GLY A 85 -29.01 1.91 -2.02
C GLY A 85 -28.07 2.10 -0.81
N PRO A 86 -27.94 1.20 0.19
CA PRO A 86 -27.02 1.42 1.30
C PRO A 86 -25.56 1.24 0.88
N VAL A 87 -24.65 1.90 1.60
CA VAL A 87 -23.20 1.73 1.43
C VAL A 87 -22.83 0.34 1.90
N ARG A 88 -22.24 -0.45 1.01
CA ARG A 88 -21.72 -1.80 1.28
C ARG A 88 -20.23 -1.79 1.53
N TRP A 89 -19.50 -0.86 0.91
CA TRP A 89 -18.05 -0.73 1.09
C TRP A 89 -17.61 0.73 1.09
N VAL A 90 -16.55 1.00 1.84
CA VAL A 90 -15.84 2.27 1.88
C VAL A 90 -14.37 2.02 1.59
N THR A 91 -13.82 2.69 0.60
CA THR A 91 -12.40 2.62 0.24
C THR A 91 -11.77 4.01 0.41
N LEU A 92 -10.68 4.10 1.17
CA LEU A 92 -9.86 5.30 1.26
C LEU A 92 -8.69 5.18 0.29
N GLY A 93 -8.73 5.99 -0.77
CA GLY A 93 -7.64 6.16 -1.71
C GLY A 93 -6.75 7.31 -1.25
N LEU A 94 -5.44 7.10 -1.33
CA LEU A 94 -4.44 8.13 -1.14
C LEU A 94 -3.61 8.28 -2.41
N ARG A 95 -3.25 9.53 -2.70
CA ARG A 95 -2.28 9.87 -3.75
C ARG A 95 -1.17 10.71 -3.15
N CYS A 96 0.06 10.22 -3.20
CA CYS A 96 1.22 10.96 -2.74
C CYS A 96 1.45 12.19 -3.63
N GLN A 97 1.64 13.37 -3.02
CA GLN A 97 1.96 14.59 -3.75
C GLN A 97 3.42 14.68 -4.19
N HIS A 98 4.32 13.93 -3.57
CA HIS A 98 5.74 13.94 -3.90
C HIS A 98 6.07 13.14 -5.17
N ASP A 99 5.55 11.91 -5.28
CA ASP A 99 5.87 10.98 -6.38
C ASP A 99 4.66 10.58 -7.24
N GLY A 100 3.45 10.98 -6.84
CA GLY A 100 2.22 10.69 -7.56
C GLY A 100 1.73 9.25 -7.45
N ALA A 101 2.32 8.42 -6.58
CA ALA A 101 1.83 7.06 -6.32
C ALA A 101 0.39 7.10 -5.79
N VAL A 102 -0.48 6.22 -6.32
CA VAL A 102 -1.88 6.09 -5.91
C VAL A 102 -2.09 4.70 -5.33
N GLU A 103 -2.65 4.64 -4.13
CA GLU A 103 -2.91 3.39 -3.43
C GLU A 103 -4.18 3.46 -2.58
N SER A 104 -4.81 2.32 -2.34
CA SER A 104 -5.82 2.19 -1.28
C SER A 104 -5.09 1.91 0.03
N CYS A 105 -5.06 2.88 0.95
CA CYS A 105 -4.45 2.65 2.26
C CYS A 105 -5.37 1.86 3.21
N ALA A 106 -6.67 1.83 2.89
CA ALA A 106 -7.72 1.30 3.73
C ALA A 106 -8.96 0.90 2.91
N ASP A 107 -9.52 -0.29 3.18
CA ASP A 107 -10.75 -0.77 2.54
C ASP A 107 -11.58 -1.56 3.55
N TRP A 108 -12.86 -1.18 3.71
CA TRP A 108 -13.73 -1.74 4.75
C TRP A 108 -15.09 -2.13 4.20
N LYS A 109 -15.53 -3.34 4.55
CA LYS A 109 -16.92 -3.79 4.35
C LYS A 109 -17.82 -3.25 5.44
N ILE A 110 -18.99 -2.78 5.05
CA ILE A 110 -20.02 -2.32 5.98
C ILE A 110 -21.05 -3.43 6.18
N ASP A 111 -21.05 -4.03 7.37
CA ASP A 111 -21.96 -5.11 7.76
C ASP A 111 -23.07 -4.65 8.73
N TYR A 112 -23.33 -3.35 8.79
CA TYR A 112 -24.40 -2.76 9.58
C TYR A 112 -25.22 -1.77 8.75
N GLY A 113 -26.43 -1.49 9.20
CA GLY A 113 -27.30 -0.47 8.61
C GLY A 113 -28.13 0.24 9.68
N PRO A 114 -28.69 1.42 9.36
CA PRO A 114 -28.62 2.14 8.09
C PRO A 114 -27.30 2.92 7.88
N THR A 115 -26.95 3.21 6.61
CA THR A 115 -25.63 3.75 6.23
C THR A 115 -25.65 5.16 5.61
N ASP A 116 -26.82 5.80 5.51
CA ASP A 116 -27.00 7.10 4.84
C ASP A 116 -26.10 8.21 5.43
N HIS A 117 -25.81 8.10 6.72
CA HIS A 117 -24.94 9.02 7.45
C HIS A 117 -23.49 9.04 6.95
N LEU A 118 -23.04 8.00 6.25
CA LEU A 118 -21.69 7.93 5.67
C LEU A 118 -21.54 8.86 4.47
N LEU A 119 -22.61 9.04 3.68
CA LEU A 119 -22.60 9.90 2.50
C LEU A 119 -22.60 11.41 2.84
N GLY A 120 -23.05 11.77 4.04
CA GLY A 120 -23.12 13.18 4.47
C GLY A 120 -21.85 13.72 5.12
N ARG A 121 -20.76 12.95 5.17
CA ARG A 121 -19.52 13.29 5.89
C ARG A 121 -18.24 13.20 5.05
N ALA A 122 -18.36 12.89 3.76
CA ALA A 122 -17.28 12.94 2.79
C ALA A 122 -17.22 14.31 2.10
#